data_AF-A0A519NUF3-F1
#
_entry.id   AF-A0A519NUF3-F1
#
_cell.length_a   1.000
_cell.length_b   1.000
_cell.length_c   1.000
_cell.angle_alpha   90.00
_cell.angle_beta   90.00
_cell.angle_gamma   90.00
#
_symmetry.space_group_name_H-M   'P 1'
#
loop_
_entity.id
_entity.type
_entity.pdbx_description
1 polymer ?
#
loop_
_entity_poly.entity_id
_entity_poly.type
_entity_poly.pdbx_seq_one_letter_code
_entity_poly.pdbx_strand_id
1 'polypeptide(L)'
;MKIVAVIPARYGSSRFEGKPLADIAGSPMIAWVYKRVARSQKIAEVYVATDDQRIADACQAHGLNYIMTSPDHRSSTARVHEVAEQVQADLYICINGDEPLIDHRDIEAIIPETAPGAGPYAANLTCKMGSPAEVIDSTNIKVVFDETGRAIFFSRSPIPYP
;
A
#
# COMPACT_ATOMS: atom_id res chain seq x y z
N MET A 1 3.34 -2.50 20.09
CA MET A 1 2.45 -2.77 18.95
C MET A 1 3.30 -3.24 17.80
N LYS A 2 3.14 -4.49 17.36
CA LYS A 2 3.81 -5.04 16.19
C LYS A 2 3.06 -4.61 14.94
N ILE A 3 3.77 -3.93 14.04
CA ILE A 3 3.22 -3.41 12.79
C ILE A 3 3.92 -4.09 11.63
N VAL A 4 3.14 -4.67 10.73
CA VAL A 4 3.65 -5.31 9.51
C VAL A 4 3.21 -4.49 8.30
N ALA A 5 4.18 -4.09 7.49
CA ALA A 5 3.90 -3.49 6.19
C ALA A 5 3.81 -4.58 5.12
N VAL A 6 2.76 -4.52 4.33
CA VAL A 6 2.53 -5.43 3.21
C VAL A 6 2.49 -4.60 1.94
N ILE A 7 3.27 -5.02 0.94
CA ILE A 7 3.35 -4.39 -0.37
C ILE A 7 2.74 -5.36 -1.39
N PRO A 8 1.44 -5.24 -1.71
CA PRO A 8 0.80 -6.07 -2.72
C PRO A 8 1.40 -5.79 -4.10
N ALA A 9 1.87 -6.83 -4.77
CA ALA A 9 2.45 -6.75 -6.10
C ALA A 9 1.84 -7.84 -6.99
N ARG A 10 1.47 -7.47 -8.21
CA ARG A 10 0.97 -8.40 -9.23
C ARG A 10 1.56 -8.04 -10.57
N TYR A 11 1.80 -9.05 -11.39
CA TYR A 11 2.35 -8.83 -12.71
C TYR A 11 1.30 -8.26 -13.68
N GLY A 12 0.08 -8.79 -13.64
CA GLY A 12 -1.01 -8.51 -14.58
C GLY A 12 -1.78 -7.19 -14.33
N SER A 13 -1.09 -6.06 -14.28
CA SER A 13 -1.75 -4.74 -14.31
C SER A 13 -2.16 -4.38 -15.74
N SER A 14 -3.45 -4.10 -15.96
CA SER A 14 -3.99 -3.83 -17.31
C SER A 14 -3.44 -2.56 -17.97
N ARG A 15 -2.99 -1.58 -17.17
CA ARG A 15 -2.45 -0.30 -17.65
C ARG A 15 -0.94 -0.30 -17.80
N PHE A 16 -0.26 -1.19 -17.08
CA PHE A 16 1.19 -1.32 -17.11
C PHE A 16 1.57 -2.73 -16.67
N GLU A 17 1.61 -3.65 -17.62
CA GLU A 17 2.02 -5.03 -17.36
C GLU A 17 3.47 -5.08 -16.85
N GLY A 18 3.73 -5.94 -15.87
CA GLY A 18 5.06 -6.07 -15.27
C GLY A 18 5.51 -4.86 -14.47
N LYS A 19 4.62 -3.91 -14.14
CA LYS A 19 4.92 -2.67 -13.40
C LYS A 19 5.83 -2.85 -12.16
N PRO A 20 5.62 -3.84 -11.27
CA PRO A 20 6.51 -4.02 -10.11
C PRO A 20 7.97 -4.31 -10.47
N LEU A 21 8.22 -4.86 -11.66
CA LEU A 21 9.53 -5.23 -12.18
C LEU A 21 10.12 -4.17 -13.12
N ALA A 22 9.41 -3.07 -13.38
CA ALA A 22 9.93 -1.99 -14.20
C ALA A 22 11.25 -1.47 -13.63
N ASP A 23 12.28 -1.40 -14.48
CA ASP A 23 13.58 -0.89 -14.07
C ASP A 23 13.51 0.61 -13.77
N ILE A 24 13.98 0.97 -12.58
CA ILE A 24 14.18 2.35 -12.16
C ILE A 24 15.62 2.45 -11.68
N ALA A 25 16.49 3.02 -12.50
CA ALA A 25 17.90 3.22 -12.18
C ALA A 25 18.62 1.92 -11.75
N GLY A 26 18.39 0.82 -12.47
CA GLY A 26 19.07 -0.46 -12.23
C GLY A 26 18.48 -1.29 -11.07
N SER A 27 17.26 -1.01 -10.65
CA SER A 27 16.53 -1.82 -9.67
C SER A 27 15.03 -1.83 -10.01
N PRO A 28 14.33 -2.95 -9.78
CA PRO A 28 12.90 -3.03 -10.05
C PRO A 28 12.13 -2.08 -9.11
N MET A 29 11.04 -1.51 -9.59
CA MET A 29 10.16 -0.59 -8.85
C MET A 29 9.85 -1.11 -7.44
N ILE A 30 9.50 -2.40 -7.31
CA ILE A 30 9.16 -3.01 -6.02
C ILE A 30 10.29 -2.96 -5.00
N ALA A 31 11.55 -3.03 -5.44
CA ALA A 31 12.71 -2.92 -4.57
C ALA A 31 12.87 -1.51 -4.01
N TRP A 32 12.52 -0.47 -4.80
CA TRP A 32 12.51 0.91 -4.30
C TRP A 32 11.44 1.12 -3.24
N VAL A 33 10.22 0.64 -3.48
CA VAL A 33 9.12 0.71 -2.50
C VAL A 33 9.55 0.01 -1.20
N TYR A 34 10.01 -1.24 -1.30
CA TYR A 34 10.45 -2.01 -0.12
C TYR A 34 11.53 -1.28 0.67
N LYS A 35 12.59 -0.79 0.00
CA LYS A 35 13.69 -0.07 0.67
C LYS A 35 13.23 1.21 1.35
N ARG A 36 12.22 1.91 0.80
CA ARG A 36 11.65 3.10 1.43
C ARG A 36 10.87 2.73 2.69
N VAL A 37 9.99 1.73 2.59
CA VAL A 37 9.17 1.23 3.71
C VAL A 37 10.06 0.71 4.85
N ALA A 38 11.11 -0.05 4.52
CA ALA A 38 12.04 -0.63 5.48
C ALA A 38 12.91 0.41 6.23
N ARG A 39 12.90 1.69 5.84
CA ARG A 39 13.55 2.77 6.61
C ARG A 39 12.73 3.20 7.82
N SER A 40 11.45 2.86 7.87
CA SER A 40 10.60 3.22 8.98
C SER A 40 11.08 2.58 10.28
N GLN A 41 11.08 3.36 11.36
CA GLN A 41 11.43 2.87 12.70
C GLN A 41 10.23 2.25 13.44
N LYS A 42 9.00 2.45 12.92
CA LYS A 42 7.77 1.92 13.53
C LYS A 42 7.31 0.60 12.90
N ILE A 43 7.84 0.22 11.73
CA ILE A 43 7.49 -1.02 11.05
C ILE A 43 8.44 -2.12 11.52
N ALA A 44 7.87 -3.22 12.04
CA ALA A 44 8.64 -4.36 12.52
C ALA A 44 9.11 -5.25 11.37
N GLU A 45 8.23 -5.49 10.40
CA GLU A 45 8.51 -6.36 9.26
C GLU A 45 7.84 -5.81 7.99
N VAL A 46 8.48 -6.02 6.84
CA VAL A 46 7.97 -5.63 5.53
C VAL A 46 7.90 -6.88 4.68
N TYR A 47 6.79 -7.09 3.96
CA TYR A 47 6.62 -8.20 3.04
C TYR A 47 6.08 -7.73 1.69
N VAL A 48 6.70 -8.17 0.60
CA VAL A 48 6.06 -8.13 -0.72
C VAL A 48 5.08 -9.29 -0.81
N ALA A 49 3.81 -9.02 -1.07
CA ALA A 49 2.79 -10.06 -1.24
C ALA A 49 2.50 -10.23 -2.73
N THR A 50 2.89 -11.36 -3.32
CA THR A 50 2.79 -11.59 -4.77
C THR A 50 2.20 -12.96 -5.08
N ASP A 51 1.55 -13.08 -6.24
CA ASP A 51 1.08 -14.34 -6.84
C ASP A 51 1.99 -14.80 -7.99
N ASP A 52 2.95 -13.97 -8.40
CA ASP A 52 3.77 -14.19 -9.58
C ASP A 52 5.22 -14.54 -9.21
N GLN A 53 5.71 -15.64 -9.76
CA GLN A 53 7.05 -16.15 -9.51
C GLN A 53 8.14 -15.18 -9.97
N ARG A 54 7.94 -14.42 -11.05
CA ARG A 54 8.94 -13.45 -11.55
C ARG A 54 9.17 -12.32 -10.54
N ILE A 55 8.12 -11.93 -9.82
CA ILE A 55 8.22 -10.94 -8.74
C ILE A 55 8.92 -11.57 -7.53
N ALA A 56 8.58 -12.81 -7.17
CA ALA A 56 9.26 -13.53 -6.10
C ALA A 56 10.77 -13.69 -6.35
N ASP A 57 11.15 -14.04 -7.59
CA ASP A 57 12.55 -14.18 -8.00
C ASP A 57 13.30 -12.84 -7.88
N ALA A 58 12.66 -11.73 -8.27
CA ALA A 58 13.21 -10.40 -8.08
C ALA A 58 13.34 -10.05 -6.58
N CYS A 59 12.34 -10.37 -5.76
CA CYS A 59 12.43 -10.19 -4.32
C CYS A 59 13.63 -10.95 -3.74
N GLN A 60 13.80 -12.23 -4.12
CA GLN A 60 14.93 -13.04 -3.69
C GLN A 60 16.28 -12.44 -4.14
N ALA A 61 16.40 -12.04 -5.40
CA ALA A 61 17.62 -11.44 -5.95
C ALA A 61 18.01 -10.13 -5.24
N HIS A 62 17.03 -9.40 -4.70
CA HIS A 62 17.23 -8.14 -4.00
C HIS A 62 17.17 -8.25 -2.46
N GLY A 63 17.05 -9.46 -1.91
CA GLY A 63 16.97 -9.69 -0.47
C GLY A 63 15.72 -9.08 0.18
N LEU A 64 14.61 -9.02 -0.56
CA LEU A 64 13.32 -8.52 -0.07
C LEU A 64 12.53 -9.70 0.51
N ASN A 65 11.99 -9.53 1.71
CA ASN A 65 11.05 -10.51 2.25
C ASN A 65 9.77 -10.51 1.40
N TYR A 66 9.29 -11.69 1.05
CA TYR A 66 8.06 -11.85 0.28
C TYR A 66 7.25 -13.04 0.76
N ILE A 67 5.95 -13.00 0.48
CA ILE A 67 5.00 -14.08 0.73
C ILE A 67 4.25 -14.35 -0.57
N MET A 68 4.22 -15.62 -0.96
CA MET A 68 3.36 -16.07 -2.05
C MET A 68 1.92 -16.06 -1.57
N THR A 69 1.05 -15.46 -2.36
CA THR A 69 -0.37 -15.26 -2.08
C THR A 69 -1.20 -15.74 -3.26
N SER A 70 -2.48 -16.03 -3.02
CA SER A 70 -3.37 -16.54 -4.06
C SER A 70 -3.50 -15.57 -5.26
N PRO A 71 -3.53 -16.11 -6.50
CA PRO A 71 -3.83 -15.33 -7.70
C PRO A 71 -5.30 -14.87 -7.75
N ASP A 72 -6.19 -15.49 -6.96
CA ASP A 72 -7.64 -15.25 -7.03
C ASP A 72 -8.10 -14.00 -6.28
N HIS A 73 -7.20 -13.36 -5.51
CA HIS A 73 -7.52 -12.14 -4.79
C HIS A 73 -7.96 -11.04 -5.75
N ARG A 74 -9.07 -10.36 -5.48
CA ARG A 74 -9.52 -9.23 -6.31
C ARG A 74 -9.08 -7.86 -5.81
N SER A 75 -8.69 -7.77 -4.54
CA SER A 75 -8.27 -6.52 -3.90
C SER A 75 -6.94 -6.69 -3.18
N SER A 76 -6.27 -5.56 -2.96
CA SER A 76 -5.09 -5.47 -2.10
C SER A 76 -5.40 -5.92 -0.68
N THR A 77 -6.56 -5.54 -0.13
CA THR A 77 -6.98 -5.90 1.23
C THR A 77 -7.12 -7.42 1.42
N ALA A 78 -7.70 -8.15 0.46
CA ALA A 78 -7.81 -9.60 0.56
C ALA A 78 -6.43 -10.28 0.58
N ARG A 79 -5.47 -9.72 -0.15
CA ARG A 79 -4.08 -10.19 -0.14
C ARG A 79 -3.37 -9.89 1.18
N VAL A 80 -3.60 -8.72 1.77
CA VAL A 80 -3.11 -8.38 3.12
C VAL A 80 -3.70 -9.33 4.16
N HIS A 81 -4.97 -9.70 4.01
CA HIS A 81 -5.61 -10.67 4.91
C HIS A 81 -4.92 -12.05 4.85
N GLU A 82 -4.62 -12.59 3.67
CA GLU A 82 -3.88 -13.85 3.55
C GLU A 82 -2.47 -13.77 4.17
N VAL A 83 -1.80 -12.62 4.05
CA VAL A 83 -0.51 -12.40 4.77
C VAL A 83 -0.72 -12.42 6.29
N ALA A 84 -1.80 -11.82 6.78
CA ALA A 84 -2.14 -11.80 8.21
C ALA A 84 -2.45 -13.19 8.79
N GLU A 85 -2.89 -14.13 7.96
CA GLU A 85 -3.05 -15.54 8.38
C GLU A 85 -1.69 -16.23 8.62
N GLN A 86 -0.63 -15.76 7.96
CA GLN A 86 0.72 -16.34 8.03
C GLN A 86 1.64 -15.60 9.01
N VAL A 87 1.52 -14.28 9.12
CA VAL A 87 2.38 -13.42 9.94
C VAL A 87 1.52 -12.63 10.91
N GLN A 88 1.57 -12.99 12.19
CA GLN A 88 0.81 -12.31 13.23
C GLN A 88 1.35 -10.90 13.52
N ALA A 89 0.46 -9.92 13.63
CA ALA A 89 0.73 -8.52 13.97
C ALA A 89 -0.49 -7.87 14.62
N ASP A 90 -0.29 -6.74 15.30
CA ASP A 90 -1.38 -5.94 15.88
C ASP A 90 -2.05 -5.07 14.81
N LEU A 91 -1.26 -4.57 13.86
CA LEU A 91 -1.72 -3.76 12.72
C LEU A 91 -0.98 -4.13 11.45
N TYR A 92 -1.69 -4.03 10.33
CA TYR A 92 -1.13 -4.20 8.99
C TYR A 92 -1.29 -2.91 8.20
N ILE A 93 -0.23 -2.50 7.50
CA ILE A 93 -0.26 -1.35 6.60
C ILE A 93 -0.14 -1.86 5.17
N CYS A 94 -1.14 -1.56 4.35
CA CYS A 94 -1.10 -1.81 2.92
C CYS A 94 -0.36 -0.66 2.23
N ILE A 95 0.82 -0.92 1.68
CA ILE A 95 1.58 0.05 0.89
C ILE A 95 1.44 -0.30 -0.59
N ASN A 96 1.09 0.68 -1.41
CA ASN A 96 0.97 0.44 -2.85
C ASN A 96 2.34 0.13 -3.45
N GLY A 97 2.42 -0.95 -4.23
CA GLY A 97 3.67 -1.42 -4.86
C GLY A 97 4.18 -0.52 -5.99
N ASP A 98 3.47 0.58 -6.30
CA ASP A 98 3.80 1.53 -7.35
C ASP A 98 4.16 2.94 -6.87
N GLU A 99 4.50 3.08 -5.58
CA GLU A 99 4.96 4.33 -4.99
C GLU A 99 6.48 4.27 -4.66
N PRO A 100 7.38 4.16 -5.65
CA PRO A 100 8.82 3.99 -5.40
C PRO A 100 9.49 5.17 -4.68
N LEU A 101 8.78 6.31 -4.60
CA LEU A 101 9.21 7.53 -3.94
C LEU A 101 8.50 7.81 -2.61
N ILE A 102 7.67 6.88 -2.11
CA ILE A 102 6.96 7.04 -0.83
C ILE A 102 7.96 7.40 0.28
N ASP A 103 7.61 8.39 1.10
CA ASP A 103 8.40 8.76 2.26
C ASP A 103 8.03 7.88 3.44
N HIS A 104 9.01 7.31 4.13
CA HIS A 104 8.75 6.51 5.33
C HIS A 104 8.06 7.32 6.43
N ARG A 105 8.26 8.64 6.45
CA ARG A 105 7.61 9.54 7.42
C ARG A 105 6.10 9.62 7.20
N ASP A 106 5.64 9.52 5.95
CA ASP A 106 4.22 9.48 5.61
C ASP A 106 3.59 8.16 6.09
N ILE A 107 4.31 7.05 5.95
CA ILE A 107 3.91 5.75 6.47
C ILE A 107 3.85 5.76 8.01
N GLU A 108 4.76 6.47 8.67
CA GLU A 108 4.75 6.59 10.12
C GLU A 108 3.64 7.49 10.66
N ALA A 109 3.14 8.41 9.85
CA ALA A 109 2.10 9.36 10.21
C ALA A 109 0.71 8.73 10.28
N ILE A 110 0.45 7.64 9.54
CA ILE A 110 -0.82 6.91 9.61
C ILE A 110 -0.89 5.95 10.80
N ILE A 111 0.25 5.62 11.41
CA ILE A 111 0.31 4.69 12.55
C ILE A 111 -0.25 5.38 13.80
N PRO A 112 -1.29 4.82 14.44
CA PRO A 112 -1.83 5.41 15.65
C PRO A 112 -0.83 5.28 16.82
N GLU A 113 -0.82 6.27 17.71
CA GLU A 113 0.07 6.27 18.88
C GLU A 113 -0.26 5.16 19.88
N THR A 114 -1.54 4.82 19.99
CA THR A 114 -2.06 3.73 20.82
C THR A 114 -2.77 2.70 19.97
N ALA A 115 -2.82 1.46 20.45
CA ALA A 115 -3.60 0.42 19.80
C ALA A 115 -5.07 0.86 19.70
N PRO A 116 -5.72 0.74 18.53
CA PRO A 116 -7.13 1.01 18.39
C PRO A 116 -7.95 0.20 19.40
N GLY A 117 -9.08 0.78 19.85
CA GLY A 117 -9.99 0.10 20.77
C GLY A 117 -10.70 -1.11 20.14
N ALA A 118 -11.64 -1.70 20.89
CA ALA A 118 -12.43 -2.83 20.40
C ALA A 118 -13.29 -2.43 19.19
N GLY A 119 -13.09 -3.10 18.05
CA GLY A 119 -13.88 -2.92 16.83
C GLY A 119 -13.02 -2.93 15.56
N PRO A 120 -13.65 -2.88 14.37
CA PRO A 120 -12.94 -2.74 13.12
C PRO A 120 -12.28 -1.36 13.06
N TYR A 121 -10.97 -1.35 12.77
CA TYR A 121 -10.18 -0.14 12.59
C TYR A 121 -9.57 -0.13 11.20
N ALA A 122 -9.69 0.99 10.51
CA ALA A 122 -8.99 1.28 9.27
C ALA A 122 -8.70 2.78 9.21
N ALA A 123 -7.51 3.12 8.71
CA ALA A 123 -7.10 4.48 8.41
C ALA A 123 -6.55 4.51 6.98
N ASN A 124 -6.66 5.66 6.32
CA ASN A 124 -6.03 5.93 5.04
C ASN A 124 -5.32 7.28 5.11
N LEU A 125 -4.10 7.34 4.56
CA LEU A 125 -3.41 8.60 4.35
C LEU A 125 -3.94 9.25 3.09
N THR A 126 -4.11 10.57 3.13
CA THR A 126 -4.66 11.34 2.01
C THR A 126 -3.89 12.64 1.85
N CYS A 127 -3.82 13.15 0.62
CA CYS A 127 -3.19 14.43 0.32
C CYS A 127 -4.23 15.43 -0.20
N LYS A 128 -3.96 16.73 0.02
CA LYS A 128 -4.77 17.79 -0.57
C LYS A 128 -4.52 17.83 -2.08
N MET A 129 -5.59 17.89 -2.86
CA MET A 129 -5.49 18.13 -4.30
C MET A 129 -5.19 19.61 -4.54
N GLY A 130 -4.16 19.88 -5.35
CA GLY A 130 -3.63 21.23 -5.56
C GLY A 130 -4.27 21.96 -6.74
N SER A 131 -4.99 21.25 -7.61
CA SER A 131 -5.50 21.81 -8.86
C SER A 131 -6.85 21.20 -9.28
N PRO A 132 -7.68 21.94 -10.03
CA PRO A 132 -8.89 21.38 -10.64
C PRO A 132 -8.60 20.18 -11.55
N ALA A 133 -7.44 20.16 -12.21
CA ALA A 133 -7.01 19.05 -13.06
C ALA A 133 -6.88 17.73 -12.27
N GLU A 134 -6.27 17.77 -11.09
CA GLU A 134 -6.18 16.61 -10.19
C GLU A 134 -7.56 16.12 -9.74
N VAL A 135 -8.49 17.04 -9.50
CA VAL A 135 -9.85 16.73 -9.02
C VAL A 135 -10.66 16.02 -10.11
N ILE A 136 -10.56 16.46 -11.37
CA ILE A 136 -11.29 15.85 -12.49
C ILE A 136 -10.69 14.52 -12.96
N ASP A 137 -9.41 14.26 -12.65
CA ASP A 137 -8.76 13.01 -13.01
C ASP A 137 -9.39 11.81 -12.26
N SER A 138 -9.98 10.89 -13.02
CA SER A 138 -10.63 9.69 -12.50
C SER A 138 -9.64 8.64 -11.97
N THR A 139 -8.34 8.77 -12.24
CA THR A 139 -7.33 7.92 -11.62
C THR A 139 -7.07 8.32 -10.18
N ASN A 140 -7.28 9.59 -9.82
CA ASN A 140 -7.22 10.09 -8.45
C ASN A 140 -8.55 9.85 -7.74
N ILE A 141 -8.49 9.08 -6.65
CA ILE A 141 -9.66 8.81 -5.81
C ILE A 141 -9.84 10.00 -4.86
N LYS A 142 -11.01 10.61 -4.89
CA LYS A 142 -11.42 11.69 -3.98
C LYS A 142 -12.08 11.08 -2.76
N VAL A 143 -11.98 11.78 -1.63
CA VAL A 143 -12.61 11.38 -0.36
C VAL A 143 -13.19 12.61 0.33
N VAL A 144 -14.35 12.43 0.94
CA VAL A 144 -14.97 13.42 1.82
C VAL A 144 -14.98 12.89 3.26
N PHE A 145 -14.77 13.79 4.21
CA PHE A 145 -14.68 13.48 5.64
C PHE A 145 -15.77 14.19 6.43
N ASP A 146 -16.11 13.66 7.60
CA ASP A 146 -16.85 14.40 8.62
C ASP A 146 -15.94 15.38 9.39
N GLU A 147 -16.52 16.16 10.29
CA GLU A 147 -15.81 17.13 11.13
C GLU A 147 -14.75 16.49 12.05
N THR A 148 -14.82 15.18 12.26
CA THR A 148 -13.88 14.39 13.07
C THR A 148 -12.78 13.74 12.23
N GLY A 149 -12.78 13.94 10.91
CA GLY A 149 -11.82 13.35 9.98
C GLY A 149 -12.13 11.90 9.58
N ARG A 150 -13.32 11.38 9.89
CA ARG A 150 -13.73 10.05 9.42
C ARG A 150 -14.15 10.14 7.96
N ALA A 151 -13.61 9.24 7.13
CA ALA A 151 -13.99 9.16 5.73
C ALA A 151 -15.46 8.73 5.60
N ILE A 152 -16.27 9.55 4.93
CA ILE A 152 -17.69 9.29 4.66
C ILE A 152 -17.84 8.56 3.32
N PHE A 153 -17.14 9.03 2.29
CA PHE A 153 -17.35 8.55 0.93
C PHE A 153 -16.10 8.72 0.06
N PHE A 154 -15.81 7.71 -0.76
CA PHE A 154 -14.74 7.71 -1.75
C PHE A 154 -15.32 7.68 -3.17
N SER A 155 -14.76 8.44 -4.11
CA SER A 155 -15.24 8.48 -5.49
C SER A 155 -14.14 8.77 -6.50
N ARG A 156 -14.28 8.21 -7.71
CA ARG A 156 -13.49 8.64 -8.87
C ARG A 156 -14.06 9.90 -9.53
N SER A 157 -15.32 10.24 -9.26
CA SER A 157 -15.91 11.50 -9.70
C SER A 157 -15.51 12.64 -8.75
N PRO A 158 -15.46 13.90 -9.22
CA PRO A 158 -15.29 15.07 -8.37
C PRO A 158 -16.31 15.10 -7.23
N ILE A 159 -15.82 15.17 -6.00
CA ILE A 159 -16.61 15.34 -4.78
C ILE A 159 -15.84 16.24 -3.78
N PRO A 160 -16.53 17.04 -2.95
CA PRO A 160 -17.97 17.29 -2.98
C PRO A 160 -18.38 18.00 -4.27
N TYR A 161 -19.57 17.68 -4.80
CA TYR A 161 -20.08 18.38 -5.97
C TYR A 161 -20.42 19.83 -5.57
N PRO A 162 -20.01 20.84 -6.35
CA PRO A 162 -20.29 22.24 -6.06
C PRO A 162 -21.79 22.58 -6.08
#